data_AF-A0A395UUT2-F1
#
_entry.id   AF-A0A395UUT2-F1
#
_cell.length_a   1.000
_cell.length_b   1.000
_cell.length_c   1.000
_cell.angle_alpha   90.00
_cell.angle_beta   90.00
_cell.angle_gamma   90.00
#
_symmetry.space_group_name_H-M   'P 1'
#
loop_
_entity.id
_entity.type
_entity.pdbx_description
1 polymer ?
#
loop_
_entity_poly.entity_id
_entity_poly.type
_entity_poly.pdbx_seq_one_letter_code
_entity_poly.pdbx_strand_id
1 'polypeptide(L)'
;MLLKKEGKILRNLNSRNKQIKIAEEGKIKSLSMFEVLYMKFAGYKDSRNGLIKQSSPERWDSVRLKSERDAVEEFAAKQFALLKIEEEEDCKKIANLFDGLLTLKRQLINADKKLQSQLNKESDLTLRFAGEESVPDEIVKARRMREKDKRLQKYYDEVESWRNQIFSNIDQIFSVLANINENFDSTCRLTEITKEHCQRKVDVYWRAALKFNKELPPVIDMLFENKTLENEREYYSNFVSKAEVLRQQMKSEIEKYEQEGKNNYEKE
;
A
#
# COMPACT_ATOMS: atom_id res chain seq x y z
N MET A 1 -26.08 13.84 3.18
CA MET A 1 -25.66 13.12 1.94
C MET A 1 -24.33 12.36 2.13
N LEU A 2 -23.36 12.90 2.87
CA LEU A 2 -22.07 12.26 3.19
C LEU A 2 -22.19 10.92 3.96
N LEU A 3 -23.01 10.86 5.01
CA LEU A 3 -23.25 9.63 5.79
C LEU A 3 -23.81 8.45 4.96
N LYS A 4 -24.57 8.73 3.89
CA LYS A 4 -25.10 7.70 2.97
C LYS A 4 -24.01 7.16 2.03
N LYS A 5 -23.03 7.99 1.68
CA LYS A 5 -21.85 7.60 0.88
C LYS A 5 -20.91 6.76 1.74
N GLU A 6 -20.58 7.21 2.95
CA GLU A 6 -19.73 6.49 3.92
C GLU A 6 -20.33 5.12 4.28
N GLY A 7 -21.62 5.04 4.58
CA GLY A 7 -22.31 3.77 4.85
C GLY A 7 -22.45 2.84 3.63
N LYS A 8 -22.20 3.32 2.41
CA LYS A 8 -22.14 2.48 1.19
C LYS A 8 -20.71 1.98 0.96
N ILE A 9 -19.71 2.82 1.20
CA ILE A 9 -18.28 2.47 1.14
C ILE A 9 -17.96 1.40 2.19
N LEU A 10 -18.39 1.56 3.45
CA LEU A 10 -18.19 0.57 4.51
C LEU A 10 -18.85 -0.79 4.23
N ARG A 11 -20.03 -0.80 3.58
CA ARG A 11 -20.69 -2.04 3.15
C ARG A 11 -19.93 -2.73 2.02
N ASN A 12 -19.35 -1.96 1.11
CA ASN A 12 -18.54 -2.48 0.02
C ASN A 12 -17.20 -3.05 0.53
N LEU A 13 -16.52 -2.36 1.45
CA LEU A 13 -15.30 -2.83 2.13
C LEU A 13 -15.51 -4.17 2.86
N ASN A 14 -16.57 -4.27 3.66
CA ASN A 14 -16.92 -5.53 4.33
C ASN A 14 -17.26 -6.64 3.32
N SER A 15 -17.83 -6.28 2.16
CA SER A 15 -18.10 -7.25 1.09
C SER A 15 -16.82 -7.71 0.38
N ARG A 16 -15.82 -6.84 0.23
CA ARG A 16 -14.52 -7.11 -0.38
C ARG A 16 -13.67 -8.03 0.50
N ASN A 17 -13.51 -7.71 1.79
CA ASN A 17 -12.78 -8.58 2.72
C ASN A 17 -13.43 -9.96 2.84
N LYS A 18 -14.77 -10.01 2.78
CA LYS A 18 -15.51 -11.27 2.68
C LYS A 18 -15.24 -11.99 1.35
N GLN A 19 -15.17 -11.28 0.23
CA GLN A 19 -14.82 -11.86 -1.07
C GLN A 19 -13.38 -12.39 -1.10
N ILE A 20 -12.41 -11.67 -0.53
CA ILE A 20 -11.01 -12.10 -0.38
C ILE A 20 -10.97 -13.40 0.44
N LYS A 21 -11.62 -13.41 1.60
CA LYS A 21 -11.66 -14.60 2.45
C LYS A 21 -12.31 -15.81 1.76
N ILE A 22 -13.42 -15.61 1.04
CA ILE A 22 -14.08 -16.70 0.29
C ILE A 22 -13.22 -17.15 -0.92
N ALA A 23 -12.47 -16.23 -1.53
CA ALA A 23 -11.51 -16.51 -2.58
C ALA A 23 -10.32 -17.35 -2.06
N GLU A 24 -9.77 -16.98 -0.90
CA GLU A 24 -8.69 -17.69 -0.20
C GLU A 24 -9.12 -19.08 0.28
N GLU A 25 -10.37 -19.23 0.73
CA GLU A 25 -10.99 -20.52 1.05
C GLU A 25 -11.23 -21.41 -0.19
N GLY A 26 -10.90 -20.94 -1.40
CA GLY A 26 -11.01 -21.70 -2.65
C GLY A 26 -12.44 -21.87 -3.19
N LYS A 27 -13.45 -21.39 -2.46
CA LYS A 27 -14.87 -21.53 -2.82
C LYS A 27 -15.24 -20.80 -4.12
N ILE A 28 -14.59 -19.66 -4.39
CA ILE A 28 -14.80 -18.92 -5.66
C ILE A 28 -14.14 -19.66 -6.83
N LYS A 29 -13.09 -20.46 -6.61
CA LYS A 29 -12.44 -21.21 -7.68
C LYS A 29 -13.29 -22.38 -8.19
N SER A 30 -14.03 -23.04 -7.31
CA SER A 30 -14.90 -24.16 -7.69
C SER A 30 -16.21 -23.69 -8.34
N LEU A 31 -16.66 -24.40 -9.37
CA LEU A 31 -18.01 -24.25 -9.89
C LEU A 31 -19.02 -24.95 -8.97
N SER A 32 -20.13 -24.28 -8.69
CA SER A 32 -21.27 -24.90 -8.06
C SER A 32 -21.91 -25.94 -9.00
N MET A 33 -22.51 -26.99 -8.44
CA MET A 33 -23.21 -28.02 -9.22
C MET A 33 -24.30 -27.43 -10.12
N PHE A 34 -24.98 -26.38 -9.67
CA PHE A 34 -26.00 -25.67 -10.47
C PHE A 34 -25.38 -24.92 -11.65
N GLU A 35 -24.22 -24.28 -11.46
CA GLU A 35 -23.50 -23.59 -12.53
C GLU A 35 -23.02 -24.60 -13.57
N VAL A 36 -22.49 -25.75 -13.14
CA VAL A 36 -22.11 -26.84 -14.03
C VAL A 36 -23.29 -27.32 -14.86
N LEU A 37 -24.44 -27.57 -14.22
CA LEU A 37 -25.64 -28.05 -14.92
C LEU A 37 -26.16 -27.01 -15.91
N TYR A 38 -26.21 -25.74 -15.50
CA TYR A 38 -26.62 -24.62 -16.35
C TYR A 38 -25.71 -24.47 -17.57
N MET A 39 -24.38 -24.46 -17.38
CA MET A 39 -23.43 -24.30 -18.47
C MET A 39 -23.46 -25.48 -19.43
N LYS A 40 -23.65 -26.72 -18.94
CA LYS A 40 -23.86 -27.89 -19.79
C LYS A 40 -25.11 -27.74 -20.66
N PHE A 41 -26.24 -27.34 -20.06
CA PHE A 41 -27.49 -27.17 -20.79
C PHE A 41 -27.39 -26.03 -21.82
N ALA A 42 -26.73 -24.91 -21.46
CA ALA A 42 -26.49 -23.81 -22.38
C ALA A 42 -25.62 -24.23 -23.58
N GLY A 43 -24.50 -24.93 -23.34
CA GLY A 43 -23.63 -25.41 -24.41
C GLY A 43 -24.33 -26.40 -25.34
N TYR A 44 -25.13 -27.30 -24.76
CA TYR A 44 -26.02 -28.20 -25.51
C TYR A 44 -26.98 -27.42 -26.43
N LYS A 45 -27.73 -26.48 -25.87
CA LYS A 45 -28.76 -25.74 -26.60
C LYS A 45 -28.16 -24.85 -27.69
N ASP A 46 -27.08 -24.14 -27.38
CA ASP A 46 -26.42 -23.24 -28.33
C ASP A 46 -25.81 -24.01 -29.50
N SER A 47 -25.17 -25.15 -29.23
CA SER A 47 -24.63 -26.00 -30.30
C SER A 47 -25.72 -26.61 -31.17
N ARG A 48 -26.81 -27.10 -30.57
CA ARG A 48 -27.94 -27.69 -31.31
C ARG A 48 -28.62 -26.68 -32.23
N ASN A 49 -28.65 -25.41 -31.84
CA ASN A 49 -29.26 -24.33 -32.59
C ASN A 49 -28.28 -23.61 -33.52
N GLY A 50 -27.02 -24.05 -33.63
CA GLY A 50 -26.01 -23.41 -34.47
C GLY A 50 -25.65 -21.98 -34.04
N LEU A 51 -25.75 -21.67 -32.74
CA LEU A 51 -25.50 -20.32 -32.20
C LEU A 51 -24.02 -20.05 -31.91
N ILE A 52 -23.18 -21.08 -31.97
CA ILE A 52 -21.72 -20.96 -31.84
C ILE A 52 -21.18 -20.77 -33.25
N LYS A 53 -20.62 -19.59 -33.51
CA LYS A 53 -20.13 -19.21 -34.84
C LYS A 53 -18.64 -18.96 -34.81
N GLN A 54 -17.95 -19.34 -35.87
CA GLN A 54 -16.57 -18.97 -36.06
C GLN A 54 -16.52 -17.52 -36.58
N SER A 55 -15.94 -16.62 -35.78
CA SER A 55 -15.78 -15.20 -36.17
C SER A 55 -14.47 -14.96 -36.93
N SER A 56 -13.45 -15.77 -36.68
CA SER A 56 -12.17 -15.79 -37.42
C SER A 56 -11.61 -17.23 -37.41
N PRO A 57 -10.61 -17.57 -38.25
CA PRO A 57 -10.07 -18.92 -38.34
C PRO A 57 -9.71 -19.55 -36.98
N GLU A 58 -9.32 -18.73 -36.02
CA GLU A 58 -8.90 -19.17 -34.67
C GLU A 58 -9.93 -18.85 -33.58
N ARG A 59 -10.99 -18.09 -33.88
CA ARG A 59 -11.91 -17.56 -32.87
C ARG A 59 -13.34 -18.03 -33.08
N TRP A 60 -13.87 -18.66 -32.04
CA TRP A 60 -15.27 -19.02 -31.93
C TRP A 60 -15.98 -18.10 -30.94
N ASP A 61 -17.10 -17.54 -31.38
CA ASP A 61 -17.91 -16.65 -30.57
C ASP A 61 -19.34 -17.19 -30.40
N SER A 62 -19.88 -16.92 -29.22
CA SER A 62 -21.29 -17.03 -28.91
C SER A 62 -21.66 -15.91 -27.96
N VAL A 63 -22.95 -15.60 -27.85
CA VAL A 63 -23.43 -14.59 -26.89
C VAL A 63 -23.00 -14.96 -25.46
N ARG A 64 -22.97 -16.26 -25.13
CA ARG A 64 -22.51 -16.74 -23.83
C ARG A 64 -21.02 -16.46 -23.62
N LEU A 65 -20.18 -16.83 -24.58
CA LEU A 65 -18.74 -16.60 -24.51
C LEU A 65 -18.41 -15.11 -24.40
N LYS A 66 -19.16 -14.26 -25.11
CA LYS A 66 -19.03 -12.81 -24.95
C LYS A 66 -19.42 -12.36 -23.54
N SER A 67 -20.55 -12.84 -23.01
CA SER A 67 -21.01 -12.45 -21.67
C SER A 67 -20.05 -12.83 -20.55
N GLU A 68 -19.33 -13.96 -20.66
CA GLU A 68 -18.33 -14.34 -19.65
C GLU A 68 -17.08 -13.45 -19.74
N ARG A 69 -16.66 -13.03 -20.94
CA ARG A 69 -15.58 -12.03 -21.11
C ARG A 69 -15.96 -10.69 -20.51
N ASP A 70 -17.13 -10.19 -20.90
CA ASP A 70 -17.65 -8.91 -20.42
C ASP A 70 -17.80 -8.93 -18.89
N ALA A 71 -18.20 -10.06 -18.29
CA ALA A 71 -18.31 -10.20 -16.83
C ALA A 71 -16.96 -10.08 -16.10
N VAL A 72 -15.87 -10.61 -16.67
CA VAL A 72 -14.52 -10.49 -16.07
C VAL A 72 -14.06 -9.04 -16.12
N GLU A 73 -14.23 -8.37 -17.26
CA GLU A 73 -13.86 -6.96 -17.42
C GLU A 73 -14.71 -6.05 -16.51
N GLU A 74 -16.03 -6.26 -16.47
CA GLU A 74 -16.94 -5.49 -15.60
C GLU A 74 -16.59 -5.70 -14.12
N PHE A 75 -16.29 -6.94 -13.72
CA PHE A 75 -15.86 -7.23 -12.36
C PHE A 75 -14.56 -6.51 -12.03
N ALA A 76 -13.56 -6.56 -12.91
CA ALA A 76 -12.29 -5.87 -12.71
C ALA A 76 -12.49 -4.35 -12.61
N ALA A 77 -13.20 -3.75 -13.56
CA ALA A 77 -13.53 -2.32 -13.57
C ALA A 77 -14.21 -1.89 -12.26
N LYS A 78 -15.16 -2.68 -11.77
CA LYS A 78 -15.85 -2.42 -10.51
C LYS A 78 -14.92 -2.49 -9.30
N GLN A 79 -14.07 -3.52 -9.23
CA GLN A 79 -13.15 -3.69 -8.10
C GLN A 79 -12.10 -2.58 -8.05
N PHE A 80 -11.49 -2.24 -9.19
CA PHE A 80 -10.53 -1.14 -9.26
C PHE A 80 -11.18 0.24 -9.04
N ALA A 81 -12.42 0.45 -9.49
CA ALA A 81 -13.14 1.68 -9.17
C ALA A 81 -13.42 1.83 -7.67
N LEU A 82 -13.72 0.73 -6.97
CA LEU A 82 -13.87 0.76 -5.51
C LEU A 82 -12.54 1.01 -4.82
N LEU A 83 -11.48 0.33 -5.26
CA LEU A 83 -10.13 0.49 -4.73
C LEU A 83 -9.68 1.97 -4.82
N LYS A 84 -9.89 2.64 -5.96
CA LYS A 84 -9.54 4.06 -6.12
C LYS A 84 -10.25 4.99 -5.15
N ILE A 85 -11.48 4.65 -4.74
CA ILE A 85 -12.22 5.43 -3.74
C ILE A 85 -11.60 5.22 -2.35
N GLU A 86 -11.23 3.98 -2.01
CA GLU A 86 -10.58 3.64 -0.75
C GLU A 86 -9.20 4.31 -0.65
N GLU A 87 -8.43 4.26 -1.74
CA GLU A 87 -7.10 4.86 -1.84
C GLU A 87 -7.12 6.39 -1.79
N GLU A 88 -8.23 7.05 -2.14
CA GLU A 88 -8.34 8.51 -2.03
C GLU A 88 -8.14 8.96 -0.57
N GLU A 89 -8.69 8.22 0.39
CA GLU A 89 -8.53 8.50 1.80
C GLU A 89 -7.09 8.25 2.27
N ASP A 90 -6.48 7.17 1.83
CA ASP A 90 -5.08 6.84 2.18
C ASP A 90 -4.08 7.82 1.54
N CYS A 91 -4.32 8.26 0.31
CA CYS A 91 -3.55 9.32 -0.34
C CYS A 91 -3.65 10.64 0.42
N LYS A 92 -4.84 11.00 0.93
CA LYS A 92 -5.02 12.18 1.78
C LYS A 92 -4.25 12.06 3.09
N LYS A 93 -4.25 10.88 3.72
CA LYS A 93 -3.45 10.63 4.93
C LYS A 93 -1.96 10.83 4.64
N ILE A 94 -1.45 10.25 3.56
CA ILE A 94 -0.06 10.42 3.13
C ILE A 94 0.26 11.91 2.92
N ALA A 95 -0.59 12.65 2.20
CA ALA A 95 -0.39 14.09 1.97
C ALA A 95 -0.30 14.89 3.29
N ASN A 96 -1.19 14.62 4.24
CA ASN A 96 -1.16 15.27 5.56
C ASN A 96 0.11 14.91 6.35
N LEU A 97 0.56 13.66 6.28
CA LEU A 97 1.79 13.20 6.93
C LEU A 97 3.02 13.93 6.35
N PHE A 98 3.05 14.13 5.02
CA PHE A 98 4.08 14.92 4.34
C PHE A 98 4.09 16.39 4.77
N ASP A 99 2.93 17.03 4.82
CA ASP A 99 2.82 18.42 5.29
C ASP A 99 3.26 18.54 6.75
N GLY A 100 2.90 17.55 7.57
CA GLY A 100 3.38 17.40 8.95
C GLY A 100 4.91 17.27 9.02
N LEU A 101 5.51 16.48 8.12
CA LEU A 101 6.95 16.25 8.06
C LEU A 101 7.71 17.55 7.76
N LEU A 102 7.22 18.39 6.86
CA LEU A 102 7.79 19.71 6.61
C LEU A 102 7.78 20.59 7.87
N THR A 103 6.70 20.51 8.64
CA THR A 103 6.58 21.27 9.90
C THR A 103 7.53 20.73 10.96
N LEU A 104 7.61 19.42 11.14
CA LEU A 104 8.52 18.76 12.07
C LEU A 104 9.99 19.05 11.74
N LYS A 105 10.38 19.02 10.46
CA LYS A 105 11.74 19.41 10.01
C LYS A 105 12.09 20.84 10.42
N ARG A 106 11.16 21.79 10.28
CA ARG A 106 11.39 23.18 10.72
C ARG A 106 11.57 23.26 12.24
N GLN A 107 10.78 22.50 13.00
CA GLN A 107 10.90 22.47 14.47
C GLN A 107 12.25 21.89 14.90
N LEU A 108 12.71 20.80 14.26
CA LEU A 108 14.03 20.23 14.51
C LEU A 108 15.14 21.24 14.27
N ILE A 109 15.15 21.91 13.11
CA ILE A 109 16.14 22.95 12.78
C ILE A 109 16.15 24.08 13.82
N ASN A 110 14.98 24.48 14.31
CA ASN A 110 14.88 25.52 15.34
C ASN A 110 15.40 25.03 16.70
N ALA A 111 15.12 23.78 17.08
CA ALA A 111 15.63 23.16 18.30
C ALA A 111 17.16 23.04 18.25
N ASP A 112 17.72 22.58 17.13
CA ASP A 112 19.17 22.52 16.91
C ASP A 112 19.83 23.89 17.03
N LYS A 113 19.23 24.94 16.42
CA LYS A 113 19.73 26.32 16.57
C LYS A 113 19.73 26.78 18.03
N LYS A 114 18.70 26.45 18.82
CA LYS A 114 18.65 26.78 20.25
C LYS A 114 19.76 26.04 21.01
N LEU A 115 19.94 24.74 20.76
CA LEU A 115 21.00 23.94 21.38
C LEU A 115 22.38 24.54 21.09
N GLN A 116 22.68 24.82 19.82
CA GLN A 116 23.95 25.43 19.41
C GLN A 116 24.16 26.81 20.06
N SER A 117 23.11 27.62 20.17
CA SER A 117 23.19 28.91 20.87
C SER A 117 23.54 28.76 22.35
N GLN A 118 23.05 27.72 23.04
CA GLN A 118 23.42 27.47 24.44
C GLN A 118 24.80 26.84 24.58
N LEU A 119 25.20 26.00 23.63
CA LEU A 119 26.53 25.39 23.60
C LEU A 119 27.63 26.45 23.49
N ASN A 120 27.40 27.45 22.63
CA ASN A 120 28.30 28.57 22.36
C ASN A 120 28.33 29.63 23.47
N LYS A 121 27.47 29.54 24.49
CA LYS A 121 27.58 30.40 25.66
C LYS A 121 28.74 29.92 26.52
N GLU A 122 29.78 30.73 26.58
CA GLU A 122 30.91 30.47 27.47
C GLU A 122 30.43 30.29 28.90
N SER A 123 30.89 29.20 29.51
CA SER A 123 30.64 28.87 30.91
C SER A 123 31.96 29.03 31.62
N ASP A 124 32.00 29.87 32.65
CA ASP A 124 33.19 30.00 33.47
C ASP A 124 33.38 28.73 34.32
N LEU A 125 34.26 27.85 33.85
CA LEU A 125 34.60 26.60 34.51
C LEU A 125 35.49 26.80 35.75
N THR A 126 36.00 28.01 35.95
CA THR A 126 36.86 28.38 37.09
C THR A 126 36.10 29.04 38.23
N LEU A 127 34.80 29.33 38.03
CA LEU A 127 33.94 29.94 39.04
C LEU A 127 33.81 29.03 40.28
N ARG A 128 34.26 29.54 41.44
CA ARG A 128 34.13 28.87 42.74
C ARG A 128 32.93 29.42 43.51
N PHE A 129 32.17 28.53 44.14
CA PHE A 129 31.13 28.92 45.09
C PHE A 129 31.64 28.89 46.53
N ALA A 130 30.90 29.50 47.46
CA ALA A 130 31.25 29.54 48.87
C ALA A 130 31.48 28.12 49.43
N GLY A 131 32.60 27.92 50.14
CA GLY A 131 33.00 26.62 50.68
C GLY A 131 33.81 25.73 49.72
N GLU A 132 34.12 26.20 48.51
CA GLU A 132 34.97 25.49 47.54
C GLU A 132 36.42 25.98 47.54
N GLU A 133 36.86 26.71 48.56
CA GLU A 133 38.18 27.35 48.63
C GLU A 133 39.34 26.35 48.68
N SER A 134 39.16 25.20 49.34
CA SER A 134 40.16 24.13 49.47
C SER A 134 40.04 23.02 48.43
N VAL A 135 39.06 23.10 47.52
CA VAL A 135 38.80 22.06 46.52
C VAL A 135 39.79 22.19 45.35
N PRO A 136 40.41 21.08 44.88
CA PRO A 136 41.25 21.07 43.70
C PRO A 136 40.52 21.61 42.46
N ASP A 137 41.22 22.38 41.63
CA ASP A 137 40.66 23.00 40.41
C ASP A 137 40.02 21.98 39.45
N GLU A 138 40.61 20.78 39.35
CA GLU A 138 40.09 19.70 38.52
C GLU A 138 38.69 19.26 38.95
N ILE A 139 38.44 19.19 40.26
CA ILE A 139 37.14 18.78 40.82
C ILE A 139 36.11 19.89 40.62
N VAL A 140 36.50 21.16 40.77
CA VAL A 140 35.61 22.31 40.52
C VAL A 140 35.21 22.37 39.05
N LYS A 141 36.17 22.22 38.13
CA LYS A 141 35.90 22.15 36.68
C LYS A 141 34.95 21.00 36.34
N ALA A 142 35.18 19.80 36.88
CA ALA A 142 34.31 18.64 36.66
C ALA A 142 32.89 18.82 37.23
N ARG A 143 32.71 19.61 38.30
CA ARG A 143 31.37 19.97 38.81
C ARG A 143 30.67 20.97 37.88
N ARG A 144 31.38 22.01 37.42
CA ARG A 144 30.83 23.02 36.51
C ARG A 144 30.44 22.42 35.16
N MET A 145 31.23 21.47 34.65
CA MET A 145 30.87 20.68 33.47
C MET A 145 29.55 19.93 33.69
N ARG A 146 29.41 19.16 34.78
CA ARG A 146 28.16 18.46 35.08
C ARG A 146 26.95 19.39 35.24
N GLU A 147 27.12 20.59 35.81
CA GLU A 147 26.06 21.58 35.90
C GLU A 147 25.68 22.15 34.53
N LYS A 148 26.67 22.38 33.66
CA LYS A 148 26.44 22.76 32.26
C LYS A 148 25.68 21.66 31.52
N ASP A 149 26.11 20.41 31.64
CA ASP A 149 25.48 19.27 30.97
C ASP A 149 24.03 19.09 31.42
N LYS A 150 23.76 19.18 32.73
CA LYS A 150 22.39 19.17 33.26
C LYS A 150 21.51 20.28 32.70
N ARG A 151 22.07 21.48 32.46
CA ARG A 151 21.32 22.59 31.85
C ARG A 151 21.08 22.34 30.36
N LEU A 152 22.07 21.75 29.67
CA LEU A 152 21.98 21.43 28.24
C LEU A 152 21.08 20.23 27.95
N GLN A 153 20.90 19.31 28.90
CA GLN A 153 20.09 18.09 28.75
C GLN A 153 18.71 18.38 28.17
N LYS A 154 18.01 19.43 28.66
CA LYS A 154 16.69 19.81 28.15
C LYS A 154 16.69 20.09 26.64
N TYR A 155 17.77 20.67 26.11
CA TYR A 155 17.88 21.00 24.69
C TYR A 155 18.22 19.76 23.86
N TYR A 156 19.03 18.84 24.40
CA TYR A 156 19.25 17.53 23.79
C TYR A 156 17.94 16.74 23.71
N ASP A 157 17.19 16.67 24.81
CA ASP A 157 15.90 15.99 24.88
C ASP A 157 14.87 16.60 23.89
N GLU A 158 14.87 17.94 23.73
CA GLU A 158 14.00 18.64 22.76
C GLU A 158 14.35 18.23 21.32
N VAL A 159 15.64 18.22 20.95
CA VAL A 159 16.11 17.80 19.62
C VAL A 159 15.76 16.33 19.35
N GLU A 160 16.02 15.46 20.31
CA GLU A 160 15.75 14.03 20.18
C GLU A 160 14.25 13.72 20.08
N SER A 161 13.41 14.43 20.85
CA SER A 161 11.96 14.33 20.75
C SER A 161 11.45 14.68 19.34
N TRP A 162 11.97 15.76 18.73
CA TRP A 162 11.59 16.12 17.35
C TRP A 162 12.07 15.10 16.32
N ARG A 163 13.28 14.55 16.48
CA ARG A 163 13.79 13.47 15.61
C ARG A 163 12.90 12.23 15.67
N ASN A 164 12.54 11.78 16.87
CA ASN A 164 11.67 10.63 17.07
C ASN A 164 10.27 10.85 16.46
N GLN A 165 9.74 12.07 16.54
CA GLN A 165 8.47 12.42 15.85
C GLN A 165 8.60 12.36 14.33
N ILE A 166 9.73 12.78 13.75
CA ILE A 166 10.00 12.66 12.31
C ILE A 166 10.03 11.19 11.91
N PHE A 167 10.75 10.35 12.64
CA PHE A 167 10.83 8.91 12.34
C PHE A 167 9.47 8.23 12.44
N SER A 168 8.70 8.49 13.50
CA SER A 168 7.34 7.98 13.65
C SER A 168 6.42 8.40 12.50
N ASN A 169 6.53 9.65 12.03
CA ASN A 169 5.75 10.13 10.90
C ASN A 169 6.17 9.43 9.58
N ILE A 170 7.47 9.25 9.34
CA ILE A 170 7.97 8.50 8.18
C ILE A 170 7.51 7.04 8.19
N ASP A 171 7.58 6.37 9.34
CA ASP A 171 7.10 4.99 9.50
C ASP A 171 5.60 4.89 9.20
N GLN A 172 4.80 5.87 9.62
CA GLN A 172 3.39 5.95 9.27
C GLN A 172 3.17 6.09 7.76
N ILE A 173 3.95 6.94 7.08
CA ILE A 173 3.88 7.08 5.61
C ILE A 173 4.12 5.72 4.94
N PHE A 174 5.17 4.99 5.35
CA PHE A 174 5.47 3.67 4.78
C PHE A 174 4.43 2.63 5.13
N SER A 175 3.85 2.66 6.32
CA SER A 175 2.75 1.78 6.69
C SER A 175 1.52 1.99 5.80
N VAL A 176 1.17 3.25 5.49
CA VAL A 176 0.04 3.55 4.61
C VAL A 176 0.35 3.12 3.17
N LEU A 177 1.57 3.38 2.67
CA LEU A 177 2.00 2.93 1.34
C LEU A 177 1.97 1.40 1.21
N ALA A 178 2.40 0.67 2.23
CA ALA A 178 2.34 -0.78 2.27
C ALA A 178 0.88 -1.29 2.21
N ASN A 179 -0.02 -0.64 2.94
CA ASN A 179 -1.45 -0.96 2.92
C ASN A 179 -2.07 -0.73 1.52
N ILE A 180 -1.72 0.37 0.85
CA ILE A 180 -2.15 0.63 -0.53
C ILE A 180 -1.68 -0.51 -1.46
N ASN A 181 -0.41 -0.89 -1.37
CA ASN A 181 0.14 -1.95 -2.21
C ASN A 181 -0.52 -3.32 -1.94
N GLU A 182 -0.74 -3.68 -0.68
CA GLU A 182 -1.43 -4.92 -0.31
C GLU A 182 -2.89 -4.93 -0.81
N ASN A 183 -3.57 -3.78 -0.73
CA ASN A 183 -4.94 -3.64 -1.24
C ASN A 183 -5.00 -3.79 -2.75
N PHE A 184 -4.03 -3.24 -3.48
CA PHE A 184 -3.90 -3.42 -4.92
C PHE A 184 -3.65 -4.89 -5.30
N ASP A 185 -2.66 -5.53 -4.66
CA ASP A 185 -2.31 -6.94 -4.90
C ASP A 185 -3.50 -7.87 -4.64
N SER A 186 -4.25 -7.60 -3.56
CA SER A 186 -5.46 -8.35 -3.23
C SER A 186 -6.54 -8.18 -4.30
N THR A 187 -6.66 -7.00 -4.89
CA THR A 187 -7.59 -6.71 -6.00
C THR A 187 -7.19 -7.48 -7.26
N CYS A 188 -5.90 -7.48 -7.58
CA CYS A 188 -5.34 -8.26 -8.69
C CYS A 188 -5.66 -9.75 -8.52
N ARG A 189 -5.42 -10.31 -7.32
CA ARG A 189 -5.74 -11.71 -7.02
C ARG A 189 -7.23 -12.03 -7.18
N LEU A 190 -8.12 -11.15 -6.70
CA LEU A 190 -9.56 -11.35 -6.88
C LEU A 190 -9.98 -11.39 -8.35
N THR A 191 -9.44 -10.47 -9.17
CA THR A 191 -9.75 -10.43 -10.60
C THR A 191 -9.22 -11.66 -11.34
N GLU A 192 -8.03 -12.14 -11.00
CA GLU A 192 -7.48 -13.40 -11.52
C GLU A 192 -8.33 -14.61 -11.13
N ILE A 193 -8.77 -14.69 -9.87
CA ILE A 193 -9.63 -15.79 -9.39
C ILE A 193 -10.98 -15.80 -10.13
N THR A 194 -11.58 -14.63 -10.35
CA THR A 194 -12.81 -14.49 -11.14
C THR A 194 -12.59 -14.91 -12.60
N LYS A 195 -11.44 -14.52 -13.19
CA LYS A 195 -11.05 -14.96 -14.54
C LYS A 195 -10.95 -16.49 -14.62
N GLU A 196 -10.27 -17.13 -13.67
CA GLU A 196 -10.19 -18.60 -13.59
C GLU A 196 -11.59 -19.24 -13.45
N HIS A 197 -12.47 -18.65 -12.64
CA HIS A 197 -13.83 -19.14 -12.46
C HIS A 197 -14.63 -19.09 -13.77
N CYS A 198 -14.59 -17.95 -14.48
CA CYS A 198 -15.21 -17.80 -15.80
C CYS A 198 -14.62 -18.76 -16.83
N GLN A 199 -13.30 -18.98 -16.83
CA GLN A 199 -12.65 -19.98 -17.68
C GLN A 199 -13.23 -21.38 -17.44
N ARG A 200 -13.38 -21.80 -16.17
CA ARG A 200 -13.97 -23.11 -15.85
C ARG A 200 -15.42 -23.21 -16.35
N LYS A 201 -16.22 -22.15 -16.24
CA LYS A 201 -17.59 -22.11 -16.80
C LYS A 201 -17.57 -22.34 -18.31
N VAL A 202 -16.69 -21.62 -19.01
CA VAL A 202 -16.49 -21.75 -20.45
C VAL A 202 -16.09 -23.18 -20.81
N ASP A 203 -15.15 -23.80 -20.08
CA ASP A 203 -14.72 -25.18 -20.37
C ASP A 203 -15.88 -26.17 -20.27
N VAL A 204 -16.74 -26.03 -19.27
CA VAL A 204 -17.93 -26.88 -19.11
C VAL A 204 -18.92 -26.67 -20.25
N TYR A 205 -19.17 -25.41 -20.61
CA TYR A 205 -20.02 -25.04 -21.75
C TYR A 205 -19.47 -25.62 -23.06
N TRP A 206 -18.18 -25.44 -23.30
CA TRP A 206 -17.51 -25.86 -24.53
C TRP A 206 -17.52 -27.37 -24.71
N ARG A 207 -17.20 -28.12 -23.65
CA ARG A 207 -17.26 -29.59 -23.67
C ARG A 207 -18.68 -30.10 -23.92
N ALA A 208 -19.71 -29.39 -23.47
CA ALA A 208 -21.10 -29.75 -23.75
C ALA A 208 -21.48 -29.46 -25.21
N ALA A 209 -21.02 -28.34 -25.76
CA ALA A 209 -21.21 -27.99 -27.17
C ALA A 209 -20.51 -28.96 -28.13
N LEU A 210 -19.26 -29.34 -27.85
CA LEU A 210 -18.44 -30.27 -28.65
C LEU A 210 -19.14 -31.62 -28.89
N LYS A 211 -19.98 -32.08 -27.95
CA LYS A 211 -20.75 -33.33 -28.11
C LYS A 211 -21.74 -33.29 -29.28
N PHE A 212 -22.19 -32.09 -29.68
CA PHE A 212 -23.22 -31.89 -30.69
C PHE A 212 -22.67 -31.28 -31.97
N ASN A 213 -21.64 -30.43 -31.87
CA ASN A 213 -20.93 -29.93 -33.03
C ASN A 213 -19.46 -30.41 -33.00
N LYS A 214 -19.16 -31.40 -33.84
CA LYS A 214 -17.81 -31.99 -33.97
C LYS A 214 -16.83 -31.12 -34.77
N GLU A 215 -17.30 -30.05 -35.39
CA GLU A 215 -16.45 -29.07 -36.09
C GLU A 215 -15.77 -28.11 -35.10
N LEU A 216 -16.25 -28.05 -33.86
CA LEU A 216 -15.63 -27.25 -32.81
C LEU A 216 -14.26 -27.84 -32.43
N PRO A 217 -13.23 -27.01 -32.17
CA PRO A 217 -11.95 -27.49 -31.68
C PRO A 217 -12.08 -28.14 -30.29
N PRO A 218 -11.25 -29.16 -29.98
CA PRO A 218 -11.30 -29.86 -28.69
C PRO A 218 -11.02 -28.95 -27.48
N VAL A 219 -10.22 -27.90 -27.69
CA VAL A 219 -9.88 -26.87 -26.71
C VAL A 219 -10.26 -25.53 -27.32
N ILE A 220 -10.95 -24.70 -26.54
CA ILE A 220 -11.19 -23.31 -26.91
C ILE A 220 -9.99 -22.48 -26.44
N ASP A 221 -9.32 -21.81 -27.37
CA ASP A 221 -8.34 -20.79 -27.01
C ASP A 221 -9.07 -19.47 -26.78
N MET A 222 -9.62 -19.33 -25.57
CA MET A 222 -10.41 -18.17 -25.20
C MET A 222 -9.56 -17.18 -24.42
N LEU A 223 -9.16 -16.10 -25.10
CA LEU A 223 -8.49 -14.98 -24.45
C LEU A 223 -9.51 -14.15 -23.66
N PHE A 224 -9.44 -14.25 -22.34
CA PHE A 224 -10.00 -13.28 -21.42
C PHE A 224 -9.06 -12.07 -21.36
N GLU A 225 -9.19 -11.19 -22.35
CA GLU A 225 -8.59 -9.85 -22.31
C GLU A 225 -9.16 -9.10 -21.10
N ASN A 226 -8.29 -8.61 -20.22
CA ASN A 226 -8.69 -7.80 -19.07
C ASN A 226 -7.91 -6.48 -19.11
N LYS A 227 -8.41 -5.56 -19.94
CA LYS A 227 -7.72 -4.29 -20.22
C LYS A 227 -7.66 -3.41 -18.98
N THR A 228 -8.70 -3.46 -18.16
CA THR A 228 -8.68 -2.77 -16.87
C THR A 228 -7.51 -3.25 -16.02
N LEU A 229 -7.36 -4.56 -15.79
CA LEU A 229 -6.29 -5.10 -14.95
C LEU A 229 -4.89 -4.73 -15.50
N GLU A 230 -4.72 -4.80 -16.82
CA GLU A 230 -3.45 -4.44 -17.48
C GLU A 230 -3.10 -2.95 -17.26
N ASN A 231 -4.04 -2.06 -17.54
CA ASN A 231 -3.86 -0.62 -17.36
C ASN A 231 -3.58 -0.26 -15.90
N GLU A 232 -4.30 -0.88 -14.95
CA GLU A 232 -4.12 -0.61 -13.52
C GLU A 232 -2.78 -1.14 -13.02
N ARG A 233 -2.28 -2.29 -13.51
CA ARG A 233 -0.93 -2.79 -13.21
C ARG A 233 0.17 -1.86 -13.68
N GLU A 234 0.04 -1.31 -14.88
CA GLU A 234 1.01 -0.35 -15.40
C GLU A 234 1.03 0.92 -14.54
N TYR A 235 -0.15 1.46 -14.23
CA TYR A 235 -0.29 2.61 -13.33
C TYR A 235 0.34 2.33 -11.96
N TYR A 236 0.03 1.18 -11.36
CA TYR A 236 0.53 0.80 -10.04
C TYR A 236 2.03 0.55 -10.00
N SER A 237 2.59 -0.09 -11.01
CA SER A 237 4.04 -0.28 -11.13
C SER A 237 4.77 1.06 -11.11
N ASN A 238 4.24 2.06 -11.82
CA ASN A 238 4.79 3.41 -11.80
C ASN A 238 4.66 4.07 -10.42
N PHE A 239 3.52 3.90 -9.74
CA PHE A 239 3.32 4.41 -8.39
C PHE A 239 4.31 3.79 -7.38
N VAL A 240 4.42 2.47 -7.36
CA VAL A 240 5.34 1.73 -6.45
C VAL A 240 6.78 2.13 -6.68
N SER A 241 7.21 2.30 -7.94
CA SER A 241 8.57 2.76 -8.24
C SER A 241 8.87 4.14 -7.65
N LYS A 242 7.92 5.08 -7.73
CA LYS A 242 8.06 6.42 -7.14
C LYS A 242 8.07 6.37 -5.62
N ALA A 243 7.21 5.54 -5.02
CA ALA A 243 7.15 5.33 -3.59
C ALA A 243 8.45 4.73 -3.03
N GLU A 244 9.07 3.80 -3.76
CA GLU A 244 10.35 3.21 -3.35
C GLU A 244 11.50 4.21 -3.47
N VAL A 245 11.55 5.03 -4.53
CA VAL A 245 12.54 6.13 -4.64
C VAL A 245 12.42 7.08 -3.45
N LEU A 246 11.21 7.49 -3.12
CA LEU A 246 10.94 8.32 -1.95
C LEU A 246 11.40 7.64 -0.65
N ARG A 247 11.12 6.34 -0.50
CA ARG A 247 11.55 5.56 0.66
C ARG A 247 13.05 5.58 0.84
N GLN A 248 13.80 5.38 -0.24
CA GLN A 248 15.27 5.45 -0.20
C GLN A 248 15.76 6.85 0.15
N GLN A 249 15.13 7.90 -0.39
CA GLN A 249 15.47 9.29 -0.04
C GLN A 249 15.26 9.56 1.45
N MET A 250 14.09 9.23 2.00
CA MET A 250 13.79 9.41 3.41
C MET A 250 14.72 8.59 4.31
N LYS A 251 15.00 7.34 3.96
CA LYS A 251 15.95 6.50 4.70
C LYS A 251 17.35 7.14 4.75
N SER A 252 17.82 7.66 3.63
CA SER A 252 19.12 8.36 3.58
C SER A 252 19.14 9.64 4.43
N GLU A 253 18.02 10.36 4.53
CA GLU A 253 17.90 11.51 5.42
C GLU A 253 17.89 11.09 6.89
N ILE A 254 17.20 10.00 7.23
CA ILE A 254 17.19 9.42 8.58
C ILE A 254 18.61 9.05 9.02
N GLU A 255 19.35 8.32 8.18
CA GLU A 255 20.72 7.91 8.47
C GLU A 255 21.64 9.11 8.71
N LYS A 256 21.45 10.22 7.98
CA LYS A 256 22.18 11.48 8.23
C LYS A 256 21.86 12.05 9.60
N TYR A 257 20.59 12.14 9.98
CA TYR A 257 20.20 12.66 11.29
C TYR A 257 20.73 11.80 12.45
N GLU A 258 20.75 10.48 12.28
CA GLU A 258 21.34 9.57 13.27
C GLU A 258 22.86 9.75 13.40
N GLN A 259 23.57 9.90 12.28
CA GLN A 259 25.02 10.15 12.28
C GLN A 259 25.37 11.52 12.86
N GLU A 260 24.62 12.58 12.52
CA GLU A 260 24.77 13.91 13.09
C GLU A 260 24.46 13.94 14.59
N GLY A 261 23.52 13.11 15.04
CA GLY A 261 23.32 12.84 16.47
C GLY A 261 24.56 12.26 17.12
N LYS A 262 25.04 11.12 16.65
CA LYS A 262 26.21 10.42 17.21
C LYS A 262 27.46 11.31 17.26
N ASN A 263 27.73 12.05 16.19
CA ASN A 263 28.87 12.97 16.12
C ASN A 263 28.79 14.15 17.11
N ASN A 264 27.59 14.53 17.56
CA ASN A 264 27.41 15.56 18.59
C ASN A 264 27.58 15.01 20.02
N TYR A 265 27.46 13.70 20.22
CA TYR A 265 27.69 13.03 21.51
C TYR A 265 29.12 12.46 21.65
N GLU A 266 29.85 12.26 20.55
CA GLU A 266 31.24 11.75 20.55
C GLU A 266 32.32 12.85 20.50
N LYS A 267 31.95 14.14 20.56
CA LYS A 267 32.89 15.28 20.61
C LYS A 267 33.25 15.76 22.03
N GLU A 268 32.95 14.96 23.06
CA GLU A 268 33.54 15.12 24.40
C GLU A 268 34.97 14.58 24.46
#